data_AF-A0A9E1UXX1-F1
#
_entry.id   AF-A0A9E1UXX1-F1
#
_cell.length_a   1.000
_cell.length_b   1.000
_cell.length_c   1.000
_cell.angle_alpha   90.00
_cell.angle_beta   90.00
_cell.angle_gamma   90.00
#
_symmetry.space_group_name_H-M   'P 1'
#
loop_
_entity.id
_entity.type
_entity.pdbx_description
1 polymer ?
#
loop_
_entity_poly.entity_id
_entity_poly.type
_entity_poly.pdbx_seq_one_letter_code
_entity_poly.pdbx_strand_id
1 'polypeptide(L)'
;MSRFHPLLAAFFISIVGLVAAPGDVGFVEDFALAPDRAVPLKELIAGTREYYYYHCLHYQNTGALDQAEDMLQRWIKKHGHNGQVEEMLNRQALLRYPDDPKRALTRIRQRLGLAFNHARRERERETTYPTQLDPRLLDRQVLDKQAFARNKLLGGFTPAAHRRLAGMKLSWERRRTLLNSLDLPDLPNLVNLVVADLKQKGSRFGSLKIHQRLMLVQLDACADQLPALLGNKVFIDLYLLRLVPKSDEDNDNPAVQRAYLERLQGFATKLTPAWNTLRANVLYRRLEFDRTQDVH
;
A
#
# COMPACT_ATOMS: atom_id res chain seq x y z
N MET A 1 2.89 -7.11 15.24
CA MET A 1 2.13 -5.85 15.22
C MET A 1 1.32 -5.79 13.94
N SER A 2 0.06 -6.20 13.99
CA SER A 2 -0.92 -6.00 12.94
C SER A 2 -2.22 -5.60 13.62
N ARG A 3 -2.61 -4.34 13.46
CA ARG A 3 -3.86 -3.80 13.98
C ARG A 3 -5.00 -4.33 13.11
N PHE A 4 -5.92 -5.06 13.70
CA PHE A 4 -7.20 -5.43 13.08
C PHE A 4 -8.25 -4.36 13.43
N HIS A 5 -9.04 -3.96 12.43
CA HIS A 5 -10.30 -3.24 12.58
C HIS A 5 -11.40 -4.07 11.92
N PRO A 6 -12.55 -4.29 12.58
CA PRO A 6 -13.67 -5.00 11.98
C PRO A 6 -14.58 -4.01 11.22
N LEU A 7 -14.92 -4.37 9.98
CA LEU A 7 -16.00 -3.73 9.22
C LEU A 7 -17.23 -4.63 9.30
N LEU A 8 -18.32 -4.08 9.84
CA LEU A 8 -19.66 -4.63 9.84
C LEU A 8 -20.16 -4.80 8.40
N ALA A 9 -20.57 -6.02 8.02
CA ALA A 9 -21.34 -6.27 6.80
C ALA A 9 -22.80 -6.50 7.19
N ALA A 10 -23.67 -5.55 6.84
CA ALA A 10 -25.11 -5.67 6.97
C ALA A 10 -25.68 -6.46 5.78
N PHE A 11 -26.36 -7.57 6.08
CA PHE A 11 -27.02 -8.44 5.11
C PHE A 11 -28.44 -7.93 4.88
N PHE A 12 -28.66 -7.21 3.77
CA PHE A 12 -30.01 -6.81 3.34
C PHE A 12 -30.65 -7.97 2.56
N ILE A 13 -31.60 -8.65 3.20
CA ILE A 13 -32.50 -9.60 2.54
C ILE A 13 -33.60 -8.76 1.86
N SER A 14 -33.47 -8.54 0.56
CA SER A 14 -34.58 -8.02 -0.24
C SER A 14 -35.53 -9.16 -0.57
N ILE A 15 -36.62 -9.26 0.20
CA ILE A 15 -37.82 -10.00 -0.17
C ILE A 15 -38.45 -9.23 -1.33
N VAL A 16 -38.31 -9.74 -2.57
CA VAL A 16 -39.12 -9.27 -3.69
C VAL A 16 -40.51 -9.87 -3.50
N GLY A 17 -41.40 -9.10 -2.89
CA GLY A 17 -42.82 -9.40 -2.85
C GLY A 17 -43.38 -9.29 -4.26
N LEU A 18 -43.88 -10.42 -4.79
CA LEU A 18 -44.74 -10.43 -5.96
C LEU A 18 -46.05 -9.74 -5.53
N VAL A 19 -46.22 -8.46 -5.91
CA VAL A 19 -47.50 -7.78 -5.74
C VAL A 19 -48.45 -8.35 -6.81
N ALA A 20 -49.15 -9.43 -6.46
CA ALA A 20 -50.34 -9.85 -7.18
C ALA A 20 -51.46 -8.85 -6.87
N ALA A 21 -52.19 -8.39 -7.89
CA ALA A 21 -53.36 -7.57 -7.64
C ALA A 21 -54.41 -8.41 -6.87
N PRO A 22 -55.23 -7.82 -5.99
CA PRO A 22 -56.12 -8.57 -5.08
C PRO A 22 -57.22 -9.42 -5.76
N GLY A 23 -57.31 -9.43 -7.11
CA GLY A 23 -58.20 -10.29 -7.90
C GLY A 23 -57.51 -11.42 -8.67
N ASP A 24 -56.17 -11.51 -8.65
CA ASP A 24 -55.42 -12.46 -9.48
C ASP A 24 -55.36 -13.89 -8.88
N VAL A 25 -55.49 -14.04 -7.57
CA VAL A 25 -55.29 -15.34 -6.89
C VAL A 25 -56.39 -16.35 -7.25
N GLY A 26 -57.65 -15.91 -7.31
CA GLY A 26 -58.79 -16.79 -7.63
C GLY A 26 -58.72 -17.35 -9.04
N PHE A 27 -58.46 -16.48 -10.04
CA PHE A 27 -58.35 -16.91 -11.43
C PHE A 27 -57.20 -17.92 -11.65
N VAL A 28 -56.03 -17.70 -11.05
CA VAL A 28 -54.88 -18.61 -11.22
C VAL A 28 -55.19 -20.00 -10.65
N GLU A 29 -55.84 -20.05 -9.48
CA GLU A 29 -56.24 -21.30 -8.85
C GLU A 29 -57.30 -22.04 -9.69
N ASP A 30 -58.34 -21.32 -10.13
CA ASP A 30 -59.39 -21.86 -11.00
C ASP A 30 -58.80 -22.38 -12.31
N PHE A 31 -57.91 -21.63 -12.96
CA PHE A 31 -57.22 -22.07 -14.17
C PHE A 31 -56.31 -23.29 -13.94
N ALA A 32 -55.61 -23.36 -12.80
CA ALA A 32 -54.70 -24.46 -12.52
C ALA A 32 -55.45 -25.77 -12.22
N LEU A 33 -56.53 -25.67 -11.42
CA LEU A 33 -57.31 -26.80 -10.89
C LEU A 33 -58.49 -27.20 -11.77
N ALA A 34 -58.92 -26.36 -12.73
CA ALA A 34 -60.07 -26.66 -13.58
C ALA A 34 -59.88 -27.98 -14.36
N PRO A 35 -60.90 -28.87 -14.37
CA PRO A 35 -60.92 -30.06 -15.23
C PRO A 35 -60.84 -29.69 -16.71
N ASP A 36 -61.50 -28.58 -17.09
CA ASP A 36 -61.41 -27.96 -18.41
C ASP A 36 -60.97 -26.50 -18.26
N ARG A 37 -59.70 -26.24 -18.58
CA ARG A 37 -59.10 -24.91 -18.50
C ARG A 37 -59.66 -23.94 -19.54
N ALA A 38 -60.42 -24.38 -20.54
CA ALA A 38 -61.09 -23.50 -21.49
C ALA A 38 -62.27 -22.74 -20.86
N VAL A 39 -62.82 -23.22 -19.74
CA VAL A 39 -63.89 -22.55 -19.00
C VAL A 39 -63.41 -21.24 -18.36
N PRO A 40 -62.40 -21.22 -17.45
CA PRO A 40 -61.90 -19.99 -16.86
C PRO A 40 -61.34 -19.02 -17.90
N LEU A 41 -60.72 -19.50 -18.98
CA LEU A 41 -60.20 -18.63 -20.05
C LEU A 41 -61.25 -17.66 -20.65
N LYS A 42 -62.55 -18.00 -20.61
CA LYS A 42 -63.64 -17.14 -21.10
C LYS A 42 -63.86 -15.90 -20.24
N GLU A 43 -63.41 -15.92 -18.99
CA GLU A 43 -63.52 -14.78 -18.06
C GLU A 43 -62.47 -13.70 -18.36
N LEU A 44 -61.42 -14.04 -19.12
CA LEU A 44 -60.37 -13.10 -19.48
C LEU A 44 -60.83 -12.14 -20.58
N ILE A 45 -60.60 -10.85 -20.36
CA ILE A 45 -60.96 -9.78 -21.30
C ILE A 45 -60.07 -9.86 -22.55
N ALA A 46 -60.69 -10.01 -23.71
CA ALA A 46 -59.98 -10.16 -24.98
C ALA A 46 -58.97 -9.03 -25.23
N GLY A 47 -57.71 -9.44 -25.42
CA GLY A 47 -56.62 -8.55 -25.77
C GLY A 47 -55.94 -7.82 -24.60
N THR A 48 -56.24 -8.17 -23.35
CA THR A 48 -55.37 -7.86 -22.19
C THR A 48 -54.14 -8.75 -22.19
N ARG A 49 -53.15 -8.48 -21.32
CA ARG A 49 -51.91 -9.29 -21.26
C ARG A 49 -52.19 -10.68 -20.72
N GLU A 50 -53.05 -10.76 -19.70
CA GLU A 50 -53.50 -11.97 -19.03
C GLU A 50 -54.23 -12.88 -20.01
N TYR A 51 -55.09 -12.30 -20.86
CA TYR A 51 -55.74 -13.03 -21.96
C TYR A 51 -54.71 -13.73 -22.85
N TYR A 52 -53.71 -13.01 -23.36
CA TYR A 52 -52.72 -13.62 -24.25
C TYR A 52 -51.85 -14.66 -23.52
N TYR A 53 -51.43 -14.36 -22.29
CA TYR A 53 -50.58 -15.24 -21.50
C TYR A 53 -51.25 -16.58 -21.21
N TYR A 54 -52.45 -16.59 -20.61
CA TYR A 54 -53.11 -17.82 -20.22
C TYR A 54 -53.64 -18.63 -21.41
N HIS A 55 -54.10 -17.97 -22.49
CA HIS A 55 -54.45 -18.70 -23.71
C HIS A 55 -53.23 -19.33 -24.37
N CYS A 56 -52.10 -18.62 -24.46
CA CYS A 56 -50.86 -19.18 -24.97
C CYS A 56 -50.37 -20.36 -24.13
N LEU A 57 -50.35 -20.20 -22.81
CA LEU A 57 -49.96 -21.25 -21.87
C LEU A 57 -50.86 -22.49 -21.99
N HIS A 58 -52.16 -22.30 -22.13
CA HIS A 58 -53.11 -23.39 -22.35
C HIS A 58 -52.79 -24.15 -23.64
N TYR A 59 -52.65 -23.46 -24.77
CA TYR A 59 -52.31 -24.09 -26.05
C TYR A 59 -50.96 -24.82 -26.02
N GLN A 60 -49.97 -24.26 -25.32
CA GLN A 60 -48.69 -24.93 -25.11
C GLN A 60 -48.81 -26.21 -24.27
N ASN A 61 -49.65 -26.20 -23.23
CA ASN A 61 -49.86 -27.35 -22.36
C ASN A 61 -50.67 -28.47 -23.04
N THR A 62 -51.57 -28.13 -23.97
CA THR A 62 -52.36 -29.10 -24.74
C THR A 62 -51.67 -29.57 -26.03
N GLY A 63 -50.49 -29.05 -26.35
CA GLY A 63 -49.75 -29.39 -27.56
C GLY A 63 -50.28 -28.72 -28.84
N ALA A 64 -51.25 -27.80 -28.72
CA ALA A 64 -51.75 -27.00 -29.83
C ALA A 64 -50.78 -25.85 -30.19
N LEU A 65 -49.53 -26.21 -30.54
CA LEU A 65 -48.43 -25.27 -30.66
C LEU A 65 -48.63 -24.25 -31.80
N ASP A 66 -49.38 -24.58 -32.84
CA ASP A 66 -49.69 -23.64 -33.93
C ASP A 66 -50.64 -22.53 -33.44
N GLN A 67 -51.64 -22.89 -32.62
CA GLN A 67 -52.53 -21.91 -31.99
C GLN A 67 -51.78 -21.05 -30.97
N ALA A 68 -50.82 -21.62 -30.25
CA ALA A 68 -49.92 -20.86 -29.38
C ALA A 68 -49.06 -19.86 -30.16
N GLU A 69 -48.55 -20.25 -31.33
CA GLU A 69 -47.75 -19.38 -32.20
C GLU A 69 -48.57 -18.19 -32.69
N ASP A 70 -49.79 -18.44 -33.17
CA ASP A 70 -50.71 -17.39 -33.60
C ASP A 70 -51.05 -16.43 -32.45
N MET A 71 -51.27 -16.98 -31.25
CA MET A 71 -51.55 -16.17 -30.06
C MET A 71 -50.35 -15.30 -29.68
N LEU A 72 -49.13 -15.85 -29.73
CA LEU A 72 -47.88 -15.11 -29.49
C LEU A 72 -47.67 -13.99 -30.50
N GLN A 73 -47.91 -14.24 -31.79
CA GLN A 73 -47.78 -13.20 -32.83
C GLN A 73 -48.74 -12.05 -32.60
N ARG A 74 -50.00 -12.34 -32.26
CA ARG A 74 -51.00 -11.31 -31.91
C ARG A 74 -50.62 -10.55 -30.65
N TRP A 75 -50.10 -11.26 -29.64
CA TRP A 75 -49.64 -10.65 -28.39
C TRP A 75 -48.48 -9.68 -28.64
N ILE A 76 -47.45 -10.11 -29.36
CA ILE A 76 -46.29 -9.29 -29.73
C ILE A 76 -46.73 -8.07 -30.53
N LYS A 77 -47.65 -8.24 -31.50
CA LYS A 77 -48.16 -7.14 -32.31
C LYS A 77 -48.87 -6.08 -31.47
N LYS A 78 -49.61 -6.46 -30.43
CA LYS A 78 -50.41 -5.54 -29.61
C LYS A 78 -49.62 -4.93 -28.44
N HIS A 79 -48.78 -5.71 -27.78
CA HIS A 79 -48.13 -5.33 -26.52
C HIS A 79 -46.59 -5.32 -26.58
N GLY A 80 -46.01 -5.64 -27.74
CA GLY A 80 -44.56 -5.72 -27.93
C GLY A 80 -43.92 -6.91 -27.21
N HIS A 81 -42.59 -6.91 -27.18
CA HIS A 81 -41.81 -7.88 -26.41
C HIS A 81 -41.72 -7.45 -24.95
N ASN A 82 -42.00 -8.40 -24.04
CA ASN A 82 -41.84 -8.23 -22.60
C ASN A 82 -41.38 -9.56 -21.96
N GLY A 83 -41.12 -9.57 -20.65
CA GLY A 83 -40.62 -10.76 -19.95
C GLY A 83 -41.49 -12.01 -20.14
N GLN A 84 -42.82 -11.88 -20.05
CA GLN A 84 -43.76 -13.00 -20.18
C GLN A 84 -43.87 -13.51 -21.63
N VAL A 85 -43.88 -12.61 -22.61
CA VAL A 85 -43.81 -12.96 -24.04
C VAL A 85 -42.55 -13.75 -24.33
N GLU A 86 -41.43 -13.25 -23.82
CA GLU A 86 -40.12 -13.87 -23.99
C GLU A 86 -40.00 -15.25 -23.32
N GLU A 87 -40.65 -15.43 -22.17
CA GLU A 87 -40.80 -16.72 -21.49
C GLU A 87 -41.62 -17.69 -22.34
N MET A 88 -42.79 -17.27 -22.82
CA MET A 88 -43.65 -18.13 -23.65
C MET A 88 -43.00 -18.47 -24.99
N LEU A 89 -42.26 -17.56 -25.61
CA LEU A 89 -41.47 -17.83 -26.82
C LEU A 89 -40.32 -18.81 -26.54
N ASN A 90 -39.67 -18.73 -25.36
CA ASN A 90 -38.65 -19.71 -24.95
C ASN A 90 -39.28 -21.09 -24.76
N ARG A 91 -40.42 -21.16 -24.06
CA ARG A 91 -41.17 -22.40 -23.84
C ARG A 91 -41.64 -23.01 -25.16
N GLN A 92 -42.21 -22.21 -26.07
CA GLN A 92 -42.62 -22.61 -27.42
C GLN A 92 -41.48 -23.28 -28.19
N ALA A 93 -40.28 -22.67 -28.16
CA ALA A 93 -39.11 -23.20 -28.84
C ALA A 93 -38.65 -24.54 -28.25
N LEU A 94 -38.73 -24.72 -26.92
CA LEU A 94 -38.41 -26.00 -26.28
C LEU A 94 -39.45 -27.07 -26.59
N LEU A 95 -40.74 -26.73 -26.59
CA LEU A 95 -41.83 -27.67 -26.91
C LEU A 95 -41.76 -28.14 -28.36
N ARG A 96 -41.37 -27.26 -29.30
CA ARG A 96 -41.16 -27.61 -30.72
C ARG A 96 -39.81 -28.25 -31.02
N TYR A 97 -38.96 -28.49 -30.02
CA TYR A 97 -37.63 -29.04 -30.22
C TYR A 97 -37.62 -30.39 -30.97
N PRO A 98 -38.55 -31.35 -30.71
CA PRO A 98 -38.59 -32.61 -31.45
C PRO A 98 -38.85 -32.44 -32.96
N ASP A 99 -39.66 -31.44 -33.35
CA ASP A 99 -40.08 -31.22 -34.74
C ASP A 99 -39.14 -30.27 -35.51
N ASP A 100 -38.65 -29.21 -34.84
CA ASP A 100 -37.74 -28.21 -35.41
C ASP A 100 -36.60 -27.86 -34.43
N PRO A 101 -35.62 -28.76 -34.27
CA PRO A 101 -34.50 -28.54 -33.36
C PRO A 101 -33.62 -27.36 -33.81
N LYS A 102 -33.60 -27.03 -35.11
CA LYS A 102 -32.78 -25.93 -35.64
C LYS A 102 -33.31 -24.58 -35.16
N ARG A 103 -34.62 -24.34 -35.27
CA ARG A 103 -35.25 -23.10 -34.78
C ARG A 103 -35.11 -22.97 -33.27
N ALA A 104 -35.29 -24.06 -32.53
CA ALA A 104 -35.13 -24.09 -31.09
C ALA A 104 -33.69 -23.75 -30.64
N LEU A 105 -32.69 -24.43 -31.19
CA LEU A 105 -31.28 -24.19 -30.89
C LEU A 105 -30.82 -22.79 -31.30
N THR A 106 -31.34 -22.24 -32.41
CA THR A 106 -31.06 -20.86 -32.82
C THR A 106 -31.54 -19.88 -31.75
N ARG A 107 -32.77 -20.05 -31.26
CA ARG A 107 -33.29 -19.21 -30.16
C ARG A 107 -32.46 -19.38 -28.89
N ILE A 108 -32.11 -20.61 -28.49
CA ILE A 108 -31.28 -20.86 -27.30
C ILE A 108 -29.93 -20.15 -27.41
N ARG A 109 -29.25 -20.25 -28.57
CA ARG A 109 -27.97 -19.57 -28.81
C ARG A 109 -28.09 -18.05 -28.69
N GLN A 110 -29.15 -17.47 -29.27
CA GLN A 110 -29.40 -16.03 -29.19
C GLN A 110 -29.72 -15.58 -27.77
N ARG A 111 -30.55 -16.33 -27.03
CA ARG A 111 -31.00 -15.96 -25.68
C ARG A 111 -29.91 -16.10 -24.62
N LEU A 112 -29.01 -17.07 -24.78
CA LEU A 112 -27.89 -17.31 -23.88
C LEU A 112 -26.58 -16.63 -24.33
N GLY A 113 -26.57 -15.96 -25.49
CA GLY A 113 -25.36 -15.33 -26.03
C GLY A 113 -24.24 -16.32 -26.34
N LEU A 114 -24.56 -17.53 -26.78
CA LEU A 114 -23.57 -18.60 -27.00
C LEU A 114 -22.80 -18.39 -28.31
N ALA A 115 -21.52 -18.10 -28.19
CA ALA A 115 -20.58 -18.04 -29.30
C ALA A 115 -19.71 -19.32 -29.33
N PHE A 116 -19.81 -20.08 -30.42
CA PHE A 116 -18.99 -21.28 -30.67
C PHE A 116 -17.80 -20.97 -31.60
N ASN A 117 -17.28 -19.74 -31.55
CA ASN A 117 -16.11 -19.28 -32.31
C ASN A 117 -14.78 -19.59 -31.60
N HIS A 118 -14.78 -20.53 -30.65
CA HIS A 118 -13.57 -20.98 -29.98
C HIS A 118 -12.72 -21.79 -30.96
N ALA A 119 -11.66 -21.17 -31.49
CA ALA A 119 -10.65 -21.89 -32.24
C ALA A 119 -9.68 -22.58 -31.27
N ARG A 120 -9.05 -23.67 -31.73
CA ARG A 120 -7.87 -24.23 -31.07
C ARG A 120 -6.85 -23.09 -30.95
N ARG A 121 -6.45 -22.71 -29.73
CA ARG A 121 -5.25 -21.89 -29.55
C ARG A 121 -4.13 -22.67 -30.23
N GLU A 122 -3.62 -22.17 -31.36
CA GLU A 122 -2.40 -22.69 -31.94
C GLU A 122 -1.39 -22.83 -30.80
N ARG A 123 -0.69 -23.97 -30.76
CA ARG A 123 0.35 -24.31 -29.78
C ARG A 123 1.01 -23.02 -29.30
N GLU A 124 0.94 -22.76 -27.99
CA GLU A 124 1.66 -21.67 -27.35
C GLU A 124 3.02 -21.57 -28.03
N ARG A 125 3.28 -20.43 -28.70
CA ARG A 125 4.57 -20.18 -29.36
C ARG A 125 5.64 -20.65 -28.38
N GLU A 126 6.54 -21.54 -28.82
CA GLU A 126 7.73 -21.88 -28.03
C GLU A 126 8.43 -20.56 -27.74
N THR A 127 8.25 -20.07 -26.51
CA THR A 127 8.83 -18.81 -26.09
C THR A 127 10.20 -19.14 -25.54
N THR A 128 11.24 -18.71 -26.23
CA THR A 128 12.62 -18.88 -25.79
C THR A 128 12.93 -17.87 -24.68
N TYR A 129 12.25 -17.97 -23.55
CA TYR A 129 12.60 -17.20 -22.36
C TYR A 129 13.78 -17.87 -21.64
N PRO A 130 14.70 -17.08 -21.07
CA PRO A 130 15.71 -17.63 -20.17
C PRO A 130 15.03 -18.36 -19.01
N THR A 131 15.34 -19.64 -18.84
CA THR A 131 14.87 -20.46 -17.71
C THR A 131 15.75 -20.32 -16.47
N GLN A 132 16.89 -19.63 -16.59
CA GLN A 132 17.82 -19.36 -15.50
C GLN A 132 18.22 -17.89 -15.50
N LEU A 133 18.32 -17.32 -14.30
CA LEU A 133 18.87 -15.98 -14.10
C LEU A 133 20.40 -16.06 -14.16
N ASP A 134 21.03 -15.27 -15.04
CA ASP A 134 22.49 -15.16 -15.09
C ASP A 134 23.03 -14.68 -13.72
N PRO A 135 23.82 -15.49 -13.00
CA PRO A 135 24.35 -15.11 -11.68
C PRO A 135 25.21 -13.85 -11.73
N ARG A 136 25.79 -13.51 -12.88
CA ARG A 136 26.59 -12.27 -13.06
C ARG A 136 25.75 -11.01 -12.86
N LEU A 137 24.44 -11.07 -13.11
CA LEU A 137 23.53 -9.95 -12.86
C LEU A 137 23.29 -9.70 -11.37
N LEU A 138 23.51 -10.72 -10.54
CA LEU A 138 23.42 -10.63 -9.08
C LEU A 138 24.77 -10.27 -8.42
N ASP A 139 25.85 -10.16 -9.21
CA ASP A 139 27.13 -9.74 -8.68
C ASP A 139 27.02 -8.35 -8.03
N ARG A 140 27.60 -8.22 -6.84
CA ARG A 140 27.45 -7.01 -6.03
C ARG A 140 28.02 -5.78 -6.74
N GLN A 141 29.15 -5.91 -7.42
CA GLN A 141 29.77 -4.79 -8.13
C GLN A 141 28.92 -4.36 -9.33
N VAL A 142 28.30 -5.33 -10.01
CA VAL A 142 27.35 -5.06 -11.11
C VAL A 142 26.13 -4.30 -10.57
N LEU A 143 25.53 -4.77 -9.47
CA LEU A 143 24.40 -4.10 -8.84
C LEU A 143 24.74 -2.68 -8.37
N ASP A 144 25.92 -2.48 -7.77
CA ASP A 144 26.37 -1.15 -7.35
C ASP A 144 26.57 -0.20 -8.54
N LYS A 145 27.20 -0.68 -9.63
CA LYS A 145 27.35 0.10 -10.86
C LYS A 145 26.00 0.49 -11.45
N GLN A 146 25.05 -0.44 -11.49
CA GLN A 146 23.70 -0.16 -11.97
C GLN A 146 22.98 0.85 -11.07
N ALA A 147 23.10 0.73 -9.74
CA ALA A 147 22.49 1.66 -8.79
C ALA A 147 23.04 3.08 -8.96
N PHE A 148 24.36 3.22 -9.12
CA PHE A 148 25.02 4.50 -9.39
C PHE A 148 24.77 5.07 -10.79
N ALA A 149 24.48 4.22 -11.78
CA ALA A 149 24.14 4.67 -13.13
C ALA A 149 22.70 5.21 -13.19
N ARG A 150 21.76 4.56 -12.49
CA ARG A 150 20.35 4.98 -12.44
C ARG A 150 20.12 6.20 -11.54
N ASN A 151 20.94 6.37 -10.51
CA ASN A 151 20.79 7.44 -9.52
C ASN A 151 22.08 8.23 -9.36
N LYS A 152 22.00 9.56 -9.51
CA LYS A 152 23.14 10.46 -9.26
C LYS A 152 23.66 10.34 -7.81
N LEU A 153 22.75 10.24 -6.85
CA LEU A 153 23.03 10.11 -5.41
C LEU A 153 22.97 8.64 -4.97
N LEU A 154 22.29 8.35 -3.86
CA LEU A 154 22.22 7.01 -3.24
C LEU A 154 20.82 6.37 -3.28
N GLY A 155 19.90 6.86 -4.13
CA GLY A 155 18.51 6.38 -4.17
C GLY A 155 18.33 4.89 -4.51
N GLY A 156 19.34 4.24 -5.11
CA GLY A 156 19.33 2.80 -5.39
C GLY A 156 19.86 1.93 -4.24
N PHE A 157 20.20 2.52 -3.09
CA PHE A 157 20.77 1.82 -1.94
C PHE A 157 19.83 1.86 -0.74
N THR A 158 19.76 0.74 -0.01
CA THR A 158 19.06 0.66 1.26
C THR A 158 20.01 0.95 2.42
N PRO A 159 19.50 1.21 3.64
CA PRO A 159 20.35 1.44 4.82
C PRO A 159 21.35 0.32 5.11
N ALA A 160 21.03 -0.92 4.72
CA ALA A 160 21.94 -2.07 4.83
C ALA A 160 23.26 -1.88 4.05
N ALA A 161 23.28 -1.03 3.03
CA ALA A 161 24.47 -0.74 2.25
C ALA A 161 25.39 0.30 2.90
N HIS A 162 24.95 1.05 3.93
CA HIS A 162 25.69 2.20 4.48
C HIS A 162 27.11 1.85 4.92
N ARG A 163 27.29 0.74 5.67
CA ARG A 163 28.62 0.30 6.14
C ARG A 163 29.57 0.00 4.99
N ARG A 164 29.06 -0.58 3.91
CA ARG A 164 29.84 -0.90 2.72
C ARG A 164 30.14 0.34 1.88
N LEU A 165 29.14 1.20 1.69
CA LEU A 165 29.28 2.49 0.99
C LEU A 165 30.32 3.38 1.68
N ALA A 166 30.39 3.32 3.00
CA ALA A 166 31.40 4.03 3.79
C ALA A 166 32.83 3.60 3.43
N GLY A 167 33.04 2.33 3.02
CA GLY A 167 34.33 1.82 2.55
C GLY A 167 34.65 2.15 1.09
N MET A 168 33.73 2.78 0.36
CA MET A 168 33.92 3.11 -1.06
C MET A 168 34.38 4.56 -1.26
N LYS A 169 35.02 4.83 -2.40
CA LYS A 169 35.36 6.19 -2.81
C LYS A 169 34.11 6.91 -3.33
N LEU A 170 33.41 7.60 -2.43
CA LEU A 170 32.22 8.39 -2.76
C LEU A 170 32.58 9.82 -3.18
N SER A 171 31.82 10.39 -4.13
CA SER A 171 31.82 11.83 -4.39
C SER A 171 31.33 12.59 -3.17
N TRP A 172 31.55 13.91 -3.13
CA TRP A 172 31.11 14.73 -2.01
C TRP A 172 29.59 14.69 -1.82
N GLU A 173 28.80 14.81 -2.89
CA GLU A 173 27.34 14.78 -2.81
C GLU A 173 26.83 13.47 -2.24
N ARG A 174 27.39 12.34 -2.72
CA ARG A 174 27.05 11.00 -2.24
C ARG A 174 27.45 10.81 -0.78
N ARG A 175 28.61 11.30 -0.37
CA ARG A 175 29.04 11.28 1.04
C ARG A 175 28.08 12.08 1.92
N ARG A 176 27.67 13.27 1.48
CA ARG A 176 26.72 14.10 2.21
C ARG A 176 25.35 13.42 2.32
N THR A 177 24.88 12.78 1.24
CA THR A 177 23.65 11.96 1.27
C THR A 177 23.78 10.80 2.25
N LEU A 178 24.91 10.07 2.23
CA LEU A 178 25.18 8.97 3.18
C LEU A 178 25.10 9.49 4.62
N LEU A 179 25.86 10.53 4.95
CA LEU A 179 25.88 11.12 6.30
C LEU A 179 24.49 11.62 6.74
N ASN A 180 23.69 12.16 5.83
CA ASN A 180 22.34 12.61 6.14
C ASN A 180 21.35 11.45 6.39
N SER A 181 21.61 10.29 5.79
CA SER A 181 20.81 9.08 5.96
C SER A 181 21.18 8.21 7.17
N LEU A 182 22.27 8.55 7.89
CA LEU A 182 22.71 7.79 9.06
C LEU A 182 21.88 8.10 10.29
N ASP A 183 21.38 7.05 10.93
CA ASP A 183 20.74 7.14 12.24
C ASP A 183 21.72 6.91 13.38
N LEU A 184 22.69 6.02 13.26
CA LEU A 184 23.60 5.71 14.36
C LEU A 184 25.03 6.12 14.01
N PRO A 185 25.81 6.58 15.00
CA PRO A 185 27.20 6.94 14.80
C PRO A 185 28.12 5.71 14.87
N ASP A 186 27.74 4.59 14.24
CA ASP A 186 28.40 3.28 14.40
C ASP A 186 29.35 2.92 13.24
N LEU A 187 29.47 3.78 12.23
CA LEU A 187 30.38 3.54 11.11
C LEU A 187 31.85 3.65 11.56
N PRO A 188 32.70 2.64 11.28
CA PRO A 188 34.11 2.64 11.71
C PRO A 188 34.91 3.86 11.24
N ASN A 189 34.64 4.37 10.04
CA ASN A 189 35.31 5.53 9.45
C ASN A 189 34.45 6.82 9.47
N LEU A 190 33.47 6.90 10.37
CA LEU A 190 32.54 8.04 10.45
C LEU A 190 33.25 9.38 10.57
N VAL A 191 34.26 9.47 11.46
CA VAL A 191 35.03 10.70 11.70
C VAL A 191 35.66 11.20 10.40
N ASN A 192 36.30 10.31 9.64
CA ASN A 192 36.93 10.66 8.37
C ASN A 192 35.90 11.15 7.34
N LEU A 193 34.71 10.53 7.30
CA LEU A 193 33.63 10.96 6.40
C LEU A 193 33.10 12.35 6.79
N VAL A 194 32.87 12.59 8.07
CA VAL A 194 32.39 13.88 8.59
C VAL A 194 33.41 14.98 8.32
N VAL A 195 34.67 14.78 8.72
CA VAL A 195 35.76 15.76 8.50
C VAL A 195 35.92 16.06 7.01
N ALA A 196 35.87 15.04 6.16
CA ALA A 196 36.00 15.23 4.72
C ALA A 196 34.77 15.88 4.06
N ASP A 197 33.57 15.79 4.64
CA ASP A 197 32.40 16.60 4.24
C ASP A 197 32.55 18.05 4.71
N LEU A 198 33.02 18.28 5.94
CA LEU A 198 33.19 19.62 6.52
C LEU A 198 34.24 20.48 5.83
N LYS A 199 35.24 19.86 5.19
CA LYS A 199 36.25 20.57 4.38
C LYS A 199 35.68 21.17 3.09
N GLN A 200 34.45 20.82 2.71
CA GLN A 200 33.84 21.30 1.46
C GLN A 200 33.14 22.64 1.67
N LYS A 201 33.15 23.48 0.62
CA LYS A 201 32.53 24.80 0.66
C LYS A 201 31.02 24.66 0.91
N GLY A 202 30.50 25.42 1.88
CA GLY A 202 29.08 25.39 2.26
C GLY A 202 28.71 24.30 3.28
N SER A 203 29.62 23.39 3.61
CA SER A 203 29.43 22.46 4.73
C SER A 203 29.66 23.15 6.07
N ARG A 204 28.82 22.82 7.06
CA ARG A 204 28.95 23.32 8.43
C ARG A 204 28.60 22.25 9.45
N PHE A 205 29.33 22.21 10.56
CA PHE A 205 29.00 21.35 11.69
C PHE A 205 27.62 21.73 12.24
N GLY A 206 26.87 20.73 12.71
CA GLY A 206 25.48 20.88 13.13
C GLY A 206 24.42 20.85 12.00
N SER A 207 24.81 20.89 10.71
CA SER A 207 23.82 20.83 9.61
C SER A 207 23.22 19.46 9.35
N LEU A 208 23.92 18.38 9.73
CA LEU A 208 23.49 17.01 9.51
C LEU A 208 23.06 16.39 10.83
N LYS A 209 21.99 15.56 10.79
CA LYS A 209 21.47 14.82 11.95
C LYS A 209 22.56 14.02 12.66
N ILE A 210 23.47 13.42 11.90
CA ILE A 210 24.55 12.60 12.44
C ILE A 210 25.52 13.38 13.34
N HIS A 211 25.69 14.69 13.13
CA HIS A 211 26.57 15.52 13.96
C HIS A 211 26.13 15.52 15.42
N GLN A 212 24.83 15.63 15.68
CA GLN A 212 24.26 15.62 17.05
C GLN A 212 24.39 14.26 17.74
N ARG A 213 24.60 13.19 16.96
CA ARG A 213 24.66 11.81 17.46
C ARG A 213 26.08 11.35 17.78
N LEU A 214 27.12 12.05 17.31
CA LEU A 214 28.52 11.70 17.55
C LEU A 214 28.85 11.46 19.04
N MET A 215 29.65 10.43 19.29
CA MET A 215 30.16 10.08 20.62
C MET A 215 31.32 11.00 21.02
N LEU A 216 31.62 11.10 22.31
CA LEU A 216 32.71 11.95 22.83
C LEU A 216 34.06 11.65 22.14
N VAL A 217 34.43 10.36 22.06
CA VAL A 217 35.65 9.90 21.37
C VAL A 217 35.67 10.30 19.88
N GLN A 218 34.51 10.35 19.23
CA GLN A 218 34.41 10.77 17.83
C GLN A 218 34.47 12.30 17.69
N LEU A 219 33.97 13.05 18.67
CA LEU A 219 34.10 14.51 18.73
C LEU A 219 35.56 14.90 18.96
N ASP A 220 36.26 14.24 19.88
CA ASP A 220 37.71 14.39 20.08
C ASP A 220 38.46 14.17 18.76
N ALA A 221 38.24 13.02 18.11
CA ALA A 221 38.89 12.70 16.85
C ALA A 221 38.54 13.70 15.72
N CYS A 222 37.33 14.25 15.70
CA CYS A 222 36.96 15.33 14.78
C CYS A 222 37.74 16.62 15.07
N ALA A 223 37.88 17.00 16.34
CA ALA A 223 38.62 18.20 16.76
C ALA A 223 40.12 18.07 16.47
N ASP A 224 40.70 16.88 16.65
CA ASP A 224 42.10 16.62 16.34
C ASP A 224 42.38 16.75 14.83
N GLN A 225 41.48 16.23 13.98
CA GLN A 225 41.64 16.33 12.52
C GLN A 225 41.25 17.70 11.95
N LEU A 226 40.36 18.44 12.62
CA LEU A 226 39.89 19.76 12.20
C LEU A 226 39.80 20.71 13.40
N PRO A 227 40.93 21.29 13.85
CA PRO A 227 40.98 22.16 15.03
C PRO A 227 40.07 23.39 14.97
N ALA A 228 39.71 23.83 13.76
CA ALA A 228 38.75 24.91 13.53
C ALA A 228 37.37 24.64 14.18
N LEU A 229 37.02 23.39 14.48
CA LEU A 229 35.78 23.03 15.18
C LEU A 229 35.73 23.58 16.62
N LEU A 230 36.89 23.81 17.26
CA LEU A 230 36.97 24.42 18.59
C LEU A 230 36.62 25.93 18.59
N GLY A 231 36.35 26.51 17.42
CA GLY A 231 35.74 27.83 17.28
C GLY A 231 34.23 27.78 16.98
N ASN A 232 33.65 26.60 16.73
CA ASN A 232 32.26 26.46 16.33
C ASN A 232 31.35 26.30 17.55
N LYS A 233 30.43 27.25 17.74
CA LYS A 233 29.46 27.23 18.87
C LYS A 233 28.68 25.91 18.96
N VAL A 234 28.12 25.42 17.85
CA VAL A 234 27.29 24.20 17.84
C VAL A 234 28.12 22.97 18.21
N PHE A 235 29.39 22.93 17.80
CA PHE A 235 30.29 21.86 18.19
C PHE A 235 30.56 21.88 19.70
N ILE A 236 30.85 23.05 20.26
CA ILE A 236 31.13 23.25 21.68
C ILE A 236 29.91 22.90 22.53
N ASP A 237 28.73 23.43 22.18
CA ASP A 237 27.48 23.15 22.90
C ASP A 237 27.18 21.64 22.93
N LEU A 238 27.38 20.95 21.80
CA LEU A 238 27.21 19.50 21.73
C LEU A 238 28.26 18.76 22.57
N TYR A 239 29.52 19.20 22.54
CA TYR A 239 30.59 18.59 23.32
C TYR A 239 30.28 18.69 24.82
N LEU A 240 29.88 19.87 25.30
CA LEU A 240 29.48 20.10 26.68
C LEU A 240 28.32 19.20 27.10
N LEU A 241 27.31 19.02 26.24
CA LEU A 241 26.19 18.11 26.49
C LEU A 241 26.66 16.66 26.68
N ARG A 242 27.73 16.22 25.97
CA ARG A 242 28.29 14.86 26.12
C ARG A 242 29.18 14.69 27.34
N LEU A 243 29.60 15.78 27.98
CA LEU A 243 30.39 15.73 29.21
C LEU A 243 29.56 15.57 30.48
N VAL A 244 28.28 15.95 30.42
CA VAL A 244 27.34 15.87 31.56
C VAL A 244 27.34 14.45 32.17
N PRO A 245 27.30 14.30 33.51
CA PRO A 245 27.15 13.02 34.17
C PRO A 245 26.01 12.20 33.57
N LYS A 246 26.19 10.87 33.54
CA LYS A 246 25.16 9.98 33.02
C LYS A 246 23.94 10.00 33.94
N SER A 247 22.78 9.61 33.42
CA SER A 247 21.54 9.49 34.20
C SER A 247 21.65 8.55 35.40
N ASP A 248 22.58 7.61 35.32
CA ASP A 248 22.78 6.57 36.34
C ASP A 248 23.81 7.01 37.39
N GLU A 249 24.43 8.19 37.22
CA GLU A 249 25.38 8.76 38.17
C GLU A 249 24.66 9.75 39.07
N ASP A 250 24.84 9.63 40.38
CA ASP A 250 24.30 10.58 41.35
C ASP A 250 25.09 11.91 41.27
N ASN A 251 24.42 12.96 40.80
CA ASN A 251 25.03 14.27 40.63
C ASN A 251 25.26 14.98 41.96
N ASP A 252 24.67 14.54 43.07
CA ASP A 252 24.94 15.11 44.40
C ASP A 252 26.20 14.52 45.04
N ASN A 253 26.72 13.42 44.48
CA ASN A 253 27.96 12.81 44.94
C ASN A 253 29.17 13.71 44.59
N PRO A 254 29.97 14.17 45.58
CA PRO A 254 31.12 15.02 45.33
C PRO A 254 32.17 14.41 44.39
N ALA A 255 32.34 13.09 44.41
CA ALA A 255 33.30 12.42 43.52
C ALA A 255 32.87 12.51 42.05
N VAL A 256 31.57 12.37 41.77
CA VAL A 256 30.98 12.50 40.42
C VAL A 256 31.10 13.94 39.92
N GLN A 257 30.74 14.92 40.76
CA GLN A 257 30.88 16.33 40.43
C GLN A 257 32.34 16.72 40.15
N ARG A 258 33.28 16.26 40.99
CA ARG A 258 34.72 16.49 40.80
C ARG A 258 35.19 15.98 39.44
N ALA A 259 34.85 14.73 39.11
CA ALA A 259 35.23 14.11 37.84
C ALA A 259 34.57 14.80 36.62
N TYR A 260 33.35 15.31 36.77
CA TYR A 260 32.69 16.12 35.74
C TYR A 260 33.40 17.45 35.51
N LEU A 261 33.72 18.19 36.58
CA LEU A 261 34.41 19.47 36.51
C LEU A 261 35.83 19.33 35.93
N GLU A 262 36.54 18.24 36.24
CA GLU A 262 37.84 17.93 35.63
C GLU A 262 37.74 17.69 34.13
N ARG A 263 36.72 16.94 33.68
CA ARG A 263 36.45 16.76 32.25
C ARG A 263 36.11 18.08 31.56
N LEU A 264 35.28 18.91 32.19
CA LEU A 264 34.94 20.25 31.69
C LEU A 264 36.16 21.15 31.57
N GLN A 265 36.99 21.19 32.61
CA GLN A 265 38.21 22.00 32.63
C GLN A 265 39.20 21.53 31.56
N GLY A 266 39.41 20.22 31.42
CA GLY A 266 40.29 19.65 30.39
C GLY A 266 39.81 19.94 28.95
N PHE A 267 38.50 20.05 28.72
CA PHE A 267 37.98 20.51 27.44
C PHE A 267 38.14 22.03 27.28
N ALA A 268 37.80 22.81 28.30
CA ALA A 268 37.86 24.28 28.26
C ALA A 268 39.27 24.82 28.00
N THR A 269 40.32 24.12 28.44
CA THR A 269 41.72 24.48 28.14
C THR A 269 42.09 24.35 26.67
N LYS A 270 41.38 23.52 25.90
CA LYS A 270 41.61 23.37 24.45
C LYS A 270 40.95 24.48 23.62
N LEU A 271 40.02 25.24 24.21
CA LEU A 271 39.24 26.24 23.48
C LEU A 271 40.06 27.49 23.14
N THR A 272 39.71 28.12 22.02
CA THR A 272 40.34 29.36 21.59
C THR A 272 39.99 30.54 22.51
N PRO A 273 40.76 31.65 22.50
CA PRO A 273 40.48 32.82 23.34
C PRO A 273 39.09 33.45 23.15
N ALA A 274 38.42 33.18 22.02
CA ALA A 274 37.04 33.60 21.79
C ALA A 274 36.04 33.05 22.83
N TRP A 275 36.41 31.98 23.55
CA TRP A 275 35.60 31.32 24.56
C TRP A 275 36.08 31.58 25.99
N ASN A 276 36.82 32.66 26.23
CA ASN A 276 37.30 33.02 27.57
C ASN A 276 36.18 33.14 28.61
N THR A 277 34.98 33.59 28.23
CA THR A 277 33.82 33.61 29.14
C THR A 277 33.42 32.21 29.61
N LEU A 278 33.39 31.24 28.70
CA LEU A 278 33.11 29.84 29.06
C LEU A 278 34.23 29.27 29.94
N ARG A 279 35.49 29.56 29.61
CA ARG A 279 36.65 29.15 30.42
C ARG A 279 36.58 29.72 31.85
N ALA A 280 36.26 31.00 31.98
CA ALA A 280 36.08 31.66 33.27
C ALA A 280 34.93 31.03 34.08
N ASN A 281 33.80 30.72 33.44
CA ASN A 281 32.69 30.04 34.10
C ASN A 281 33.07 28.64 34.60
N VAL A 282 33.80 27.86 33.81
CA VAL A 282 34.26 26.53 34.23
C VAL A 282 35.22 26.62 35.42
N LEU A 283 36.16 27.57 35.40
CA LEU A 283 37.07 27.82 36.53
C LEU A 283 36.33 28.28 37.79
N TYR A 284 35.35 29.18 37.64
CA TYR A 284 34.51 29.63 38.74
C TYR A 284 33.76 28.46 39.39
N ARG A 285 33.13 27.58 38.59
CA ARG A 285 32.44 26.39 39.10
C ARG A 285 33.38 25.40 39.79
N ARG A 286 34.62 25.26 39.31
CA ARG A 286 35.63 24.44 39.99
C ARG A 286 36.01 25.02 41.36
N LEU A 287 36.27 26.32 41.44
CA LEU A 287 36.58 27.01 42.70
C LEU A 287 35.42 26.93 43.70
N GLU A 288 34.18 27.11 43.23
CA GLU A 288 32.99 26.95 44.06
C GLU A 288 32.90 25.55 44.64
N PHE A 289 33.12 24.52 43.83
CA PHE A 289 33.17 23.13 44.28
C PHE A 289 34.30 22.88 45.29
N ASP A 290 35.53 23.30 44.99
CA ASP A 290 36.70 23.07 45.86
C ASP A 290 36.51 23.75 47.24
N ARG A 291 35.85 24.92 47.29
CA ARG A 291 35.43 25.57 48.54
C ARG A 291 34.45 24.75 49.38
N THR A 292 33.57 23.97 48.76
CA THR A 292 32.65 23.09 49.52
C THR A 292 33.35 21.86 50.11
N GLN A 293 34.55 21.55 49.63
CA GLN A 293 35.30 20.35 49.99
C GLN A 293 36.47 20.62 50.96
N ASP A 294 36.67 21.88 51.40
CA ASP A 294 37.83 22.33 52.18
C ASP A 294 39.18 22.00 51.54
N VAL A 295 39.23 21.92 50.20
CA VAL A 295 40.47 21.75 49.44
C VAL A 295 40.89 23.13 48.91
N HIS A 296 41.95 23.69 49.48
CA HIS A 296 42.54 24.98 49.09
C HIS A 296 44.00 24.81 48.66
#